data_AF-A0AAU5YP32-F1
#
_entry.id   AF-A0AAU5YP32-F1
#
_cell.length_a   1.000
_cell.length_b   1.000
_cell.length_c   1.000
_cell.angle_alpha   90.00
_cell.angle_beta   90.00
_cell.angle_gamma   90.00
#
_symmetry.space_group_name_H-M   'P 1'
#
loop_
_entity.id
_entity.type
_entity.pdbx_description
1 polymer ?
#
loop_
_entity_poly.entity_id
_entity_poly.type
_entity_poly.pdbx_seq_one_letter_code
_entity_poly.pdbx_strand_id
1 'polypeptide(L)'
;MTEQDEVVSDLAKPGVLAGITWAVASAYADTMRGYDARRGYKPGTIGYVAHGLICDRMDRVFSCRDYRLPSGMPAGAGMEAVRDGLHPDDIDAMPRLGPDLVSYAPLNNSPGWLFGTRRWLLQSFEFGTVKKIPWARKSETKQRVASHPDPEPAWDLFAAGVLIMDAQPEIPLVIDPAEDQGIDTFVVAHSIHEELGERELFFGRPNLVRHTSWHWRLDLMANPPAPGGGVPIGRDPQPYTPNPNEVVSDAPVRLRKTPNERNRNETSG
;
A
#
# COMPACT_ATOMS: atom_id res chain seq x y z
N MET A 1 -13.81 18.45 13.16
CA MET A 1 -13.40 17.23 12.43
C MET A 1 -11.90 17.24 12.48
N THR A 2 -11.29 16.21 13.04
CA THR A 2 -9.83 16.23 13.25
C THR A 2 -9.09 15.88 11.96
N GLU A 3 -7.82 16.28 11.82
CA GLU A 3 -6.95 15.81 10.74
C GLU A 3 -6.94 14.28 10.67
N GLN A 4 -6.89 13.61 11.83
CA GLN A 4 -6.96 12.15 11.91
C GLN A 4 -8.24 11.63 11.24
N ASP A 5 -9.42 12.18 11.57
CA ASP A 5 -10.69 11.70 11.03
C ASP A 5 -10.77 11.89 9.51
N GLU A 6 -10.31 13.03 9.01
CA GLU A 6 -10.27 13.33 7.58
C GLU A 6 -9.32 12.38 6.84
N VAL A 7 -8.09 12.23 7.37
CA VAL A 7 -7.06 11.38 6.78
C VAL A 7 -7.51 9.92 6.74
N VAL A 8 -8.01 9.42 7.86
CA VAL A 8 -8.47 8.03 7.99
C VAL A 8 -9.68 7.78 7.10
N SER A 9 -10.67 8.68 7.08
CA SER A 9 -11.90 8.51 6.29
C SER A 9 -11.60 8.40 4.80
N ASP A 10 -10.76 9.29 4.28
CA ASP A 10 -10.43 9.33 2.86
C ASP A 10 -9.48 8.21 2.41
N LEU A 11 -8.63 7.68 3.29
CA LEU A 11 -7.85 6.47 2.99
C LEU A 11 -8.69 5.19 3.13
N ALA A 12 -9.69 5.18 4.02
CA ALA A 12 -10.59 4.06 4.21
C ALA A 12 -11.58 3.88 3.06
N LYS A 13 -12.20 4.97 2.58
CA LYS A 13 -13.20 4.97 1.49
C LYS A 13 -12.76 4.17 0.24
N PRO A 14 -11.58 4.40 -0.35
CA PRO A 14 -11.11 3.65 -1.51
C PRO A 14 -10.43 2.32 -1.15
N GLY A 15 -10.36 1.93 0.13
CA GLY A 15 -9.73 0.69 0.57
C GLY A 15 -8.21 0.74 0.74
N VAL A 16 -7.58 1.92 0.78
CA VAL A 16 -6.11 2.04 0.95
C VAL A 16 -5.66 1.45 2.29
N LEU A 17 -6.39 1.75 3.38
CA LEU A 17 -6.07 1.15 4.68
C LEU A 17 -6.20 -0.38 4.66
N ALA A 18 -7.18 -0.92 3.93
CA ALA A 18 -7.33 -2.37 3.78
C ALA A 18 -6.15 -2.98 2.98
N GLY A 19 -5.66 -2.29 1.95
CA GLY A 19 -4.45 -2.66 1.23
C GLY A 19 -3.21 -2.69 2.11
N ILE A 20 -3.02 -1.66 2.95
CA ILE A 20 -1.93 -1.57 3.93
C ILE A 20 -2.00 -2.74 4.93
N THR A 21 -3.18 -3.00 5.49
CA THR A 21 -3.38 -4.10 6.46
C THR A 21 -3.12 -5.46 5.82
N TRP A 22 -3.63 -5.70 4.61
CA TRP A 22 -3.37 -6.93 3.87
C TRP A 22 -1.87 -7.13 3.60
N ALA A 23 -1.18 -6.09 3.14
CA ALA A 23 0.23 -6.18 2.78
C ALA A 23 1.09 -6.60 3.99
N VAL A 24 0.82 -6.04 5.16
CA VAL A 24 1.53 -6.38 6.40
C VAL A 24 1.15 -7.76 6.91
N ALA A 25 -0.14 -8.12 6.86
CA ALA A 25 -0.61 -9.42 7.30
C ALA A 25 -0.05 -10.58 6.45
N SER A 26 -0.11 -10.46 5.11
CA SER A 26 0.44 -11.46 4.18
C SER A 26 1.96 -11.58 4.32
N ALA A 27 2.68 -10.46 4.33
CA ALA A 27 4.14 -10.47 4.48
C ALA A 27 4.59 -11.14 5.79
N TYR A 28 3.87 -10.88 6.88
CA TYR A 28 4.15 -11.51 8.15
C TYR A 28 3.84 -13.00 8.15
N ALA A 29 2.68 -13.40 7.62
CA ALA A 29 2.30 -14.81 7.52
C ALA A 29 3.34 -15.61 6.71
N ASP A 30 3.80 -15.07 5.59
CA ASP A 30 4.85 -15.67 4.76
C ASP A 30 6.19 -15.76 5.52
N THR A 31 6.60 -14.68 6.19
CA THR A 31 7.82 -14.67 7.03
C THR A 31 7.79 -15.78 8.09
N MET A 32 6.67 -15.95 8.78
CA MET A 32 6.55 -16.95 9.85
C MET A 32 6.43 -18.38 9.31
N ARG A 33 5.84 -18.58 8.13
CA ARG A 33 5.84 -19.89 7.45
C ARG A 33 7.26 -20.30 7.02
N GLY A 34 8.08 -19.33 6.58
CA GLY A 34 9.44 -19.57 6.12
C GLY A 34 10.52 -19.63 7.20
N TYR A 35 10.25 -19.06 8.38
CA TYR A 35 11.23 -18.99 9.47
C TYR A 35 11.39 -20.34 10.20
N ASP A 36 12.64 -20.77 10.35
CA ASP A 36 13.01 -21.96 11.11
C ASP A 36 14.32 -21.71 11.88
N ALA A 37 14.22 -21.55 13.20
CA ALA A 37 15.37 -21.37 14.08
C ALA A 37 16.33 -22.58 14.05
N ARG A 38 15.84 -23.79 13.78
CA ARG A 38 16.65 -25.02 13.75
C ARG A 38 17.58 -25.08 12.54
N ARG A 39 17.26 -24.31 11.49
CA ARG A 39 18.10 -24.12 10.31
C ARG A 39 19.22 -23.09 10.52
N GLY A 40 19.31 -22.50 11.72
CA GLY A 40 20.33 -21.52 12.07
C GLY A 40 19.97 -20.08 11.70
N TYR A 41 18.71 -19.81 11.32
CA TYR A 41 18.25 -18.44 11.09
C TYR A 41 18.24 -17.66 12.40
N LYS A 42 18.85 -16.47 12.36
CA LYS A 42 18.90 -15.57 13.51
C LYS A 42 17.56 -14.84 13.66
N PRO A 43 17.12 -14.56 14.89
CA PRO A 43 16.03 -13.65 15.23
C PRO A 43 15.82 -12.48 14.24
N GLY A 44 16.81 -11.59 14.14
CA GLY A 44 16.74 -10.39 13.30
C GLY A 44 16.53 -10.62 11.79
N THR A 45 16.66 -11.86 11.29
CA THR A 45 16.26 -12.21 9.92
C THR A 45 14.76 -12.03 9.71
N ILE A 46 13.92 -12.28 10.74
CA ILE A 46 12.46 -12.09 10.67
C ILE A 46 12.12 -10.65 10.30
N GLY A 47 12.67 -9.68 11.05
CA GLY A 47 12.41 -8.26 10.79
C GLY A 47 12.88 -7.80 9.41
N TYR A 48 14.03 -8.30 8.95
CA TYR A 48 14.57 -7.97 7.63
C TYR A 48 13.72 -8.54 6.49
N VAL A 49 13.38 -9.83 6.57
CA VAL A 49 12.56 -10.52 5.56
C VAL A 49 11.16 -9.93 5.52
N ALA A 50 10.53 -9.73 6.68
CA ALA A 50 9.21 -9.12 6.76
C ALA A 50 9.19 -7.72 6.16
N HIS A 51 10.20 -6.88 6.44
CA HIS A 51 10.27 -5.54 5.85
C HIS A 51 10.34 -5.57 4.31
N GLY A 52 11.13 -6.48 3.74
CA GLY A 52 11.21 -6.68 2.30
C GLY A 52 9.89 -7.16 1.70
N LEU A 53 9.28 -8.16 2.33
CA LEU A 53 7.98 -8.69 1.91
C LEU A 53 6.88 -7.64 2.03
N ILE A 54 6.86 -6.80 3.07
CA ILE A 54 5.87 -5.72 3.20
C ILE A 54 5.98 -4.74 2.02
N CYS A 55 7.20 -4.36 1.64
CA CYS A 55 7.39 -3.50 0.46
C CYS A 55 6.85 -4.16 -0.81
N ASP A 56 7.18 -5.44 -1.03
CA ASP A 56 6.68 -6.20 -2.18
C ASP A 56 5.13 -6.31 -2.18
N ARG A 57 4.52 -6.64 -1.03
CA ARG A 57 3.06 -6.74 -0.94
C ARG A 57 2.37 -5.39 -1.13
N MET A 58 2.94 -4.31 -0.61
CA MET A 58 2.43 -2.96 -0.90
C MET A 58 2.47 -2.68 -2.40
N ASP A 59 3.56 -3.04 -3.08
CA ASP A 59 3.66 -2.84 -4.52
C ASP A 59 2.65 -3.70 -5.29
N ARG A 60 2.38 -4.93 -4.85
CA ARG A 60 1.36 -5.82 -5.45
C ARG A 60 -0.05 -5.27 -5.31
N VAL A 61 -0.49 -4.96 -4.09
CA VAL A 61 -1.88 -4.53 -3.84
C VAL A 61 -2.20 -3.18 -4.47
N PHE A 62 -1.19 -2.34 -4.63
CA PHE A 62 -1.32 -1.03 -5.25
C PHE A 62 -0.89 -0.99 -6.73
N SER A 63 -0.56 -2.13 -7.34
CA SER A 63 -0.10 -2.21 -8.74
C SER A 63 1.05 -1.22 -9.06
N CYS A 64 2.01 -1.14 -8.14
CA CYS A 64 3.17 -0.26 -8.26
C CYS A 64 4.39 -1.02 -8.81
N ARG A 65 5.38 -0.26 -9.32
CA ARG A 65 6.66 -0.77 -9.82
C ARG A 65 6.48 -1.94 -10.81
N ASP A 66 7.04 -3.11 -10.49
CA ASP A 66 7.02 -4.31 -11.33
C ASP A 66 5.61 -4.86 -11.56
N TYR A 67 4.64 -4.46 -10.73
CA TYR A 67 3.23 -4.84 -10.83
C TYR A 67 2.37 -3.79 -11.54
N ARG A 68 2.98 -2.74 -12.10
CA ARG A 68 2.25 -1.68 -12.80
C ARG A 68 1.65 -2.19 -14.10
N LEU A 69 0.33 -2.03 -14.22
CA LEU A 69 -0.38 -2.35 -15.46
C LEU A 69 -0.30 -1.18 -16.46
N PRO A 70 -0.03 -1.45 -17.75
CA PRO A 70 -0.15 -0.44 -18.78
C PRO A 70 -1.59 0.11 -18.87
N SER A 71 -1.72 1.42 -19.11
CA SER A 71 -3.03 2.05 -19.29
C SER A 71 -3.81 1.39 -20.42
N GLY A 72 -5.08 1.05 -20.17
CA GLY A 72 -5.96 0.40 -21.15
C GLY A 72 -5.96 -1.13 -21.14
N MET A 73 -5.17 -1.77 -20.27
CA MET A 73 -5.30 -3.21 -20.02
C MET A 73 -6.54 -3.53 -19.18
N PRO A 74 -7.21 -4.68 -19.41
CA PRO A 74 -8.33 -5.10 -18.58
C PRO A 74 -7.86 -5.36 -17.15
N ALA A 75 -8.72 -5.13 -16.16
CA ALA A 75 -8.40 -5.26 -14.72
C ALA A 75 -7.90 -6.66 -14.29
N GLY A 76 -8.09 -7.69 -15.14
CA GLY A 76 -7.56 -9.04 -14.91
C GLY A 76 -6.19 -9.31 -15.52
N ALA A 77 -5.67 -8.42 -16.38
CA ALA A 77 -4.34 -8.57 -16.95
C ALA A 77 -3.26 -8.32 -15.90
N GLY A 78 -2.19 -9.13 -15.89
CA GLY A 78 -1.12 -9.05 -14.89
C GLY A 78 -1.47 -9.63 -13.51
N MET A 79 -2.69 -10.15 -13.32
CA MET A 79 -3.08 -10.84 -12.07
C MET A 79 -2.22 -12.07 -11.80
N GLU A 80 -1.68 -12.72 -12.82
CA GLU A 80 -0.73 -13.82 -12.66
C GLU A 80 0.56 -13.34 -11.98
N ALA A 81 1.14 -12.24 -12.46
CA ALA A 81 2.33 -11.64 -11.86
C ALA A 81 2.08 -11.16 -10.42
N VAL A 82 0.90 -10.57 -10.15
CA VAL A 82 0.49 -10.14 -8.80
C VAL A 82 0.30 -11.34 -7.85
N ARG A 83 -0.09 -12.51 -8.37
CA ARG A 83 -0.32 -13.72 -7.58
C ARG A 83 0.91 -14.62 -7.45
N ASP A 84 1.90 -14.46 -8.31
CA ASP A 84 3.08 -15.32 -8.34
C ASP A 84 3.84 -15.28 -7.01
N GLY A 85 4.10 -16.45 -6.44
CA GLY A 85 4.76 -16.58 -5.13
C GLY A 85 3.90 -16.23 -3.91
N LEU A 86 2.61 -15.88 -4.07
CA LEU A 86 1.70 -15.68 -2.93
C LEU A 86 1.08 -17.00 -2.47
N HIS A 87 0.84 -17.10 -1.16
CA HIS A 87 0.05 -18.19 -0.59
C HIS A 87 -1.43 -18.06 -1.03
N PRO A 88 -2.17 -19.17 -1.29
CA PRO A 88 -3.58 -19.11 -1.67
C PRO A 88 -4.45 -18.24 -0.76
N ASP A 89 -4.33 -18.41 0.57
CA ASP A 89 -5.04 -17.57 1.55
C ASP A 89 -4.77 -16.08 1.38
N ASP A 90 -3.54 -15.71 1.01
CA ASP A 90 -3.14 -14.31 0.83
C ASP A 90 -3.72 -13.76 -0.49
N ILE A 91 -3.83 -14.59 -1.53
CA ILE A 91 -4.48 -14.24 -2.80
C ILE A 91 -5.97 -13.98 -2.58
N ASP A 92 -6.64 -14.85 -1.82
CA ASP A 92 -8.08 -14.75 -1.56
C ASP A 92 -8.41 -13.55 -0.65
N ALA A 93 -7.52 -13.23 0.30
CA ALA A 93 -7.67 -12.08 1.18
C ALA A 93 -7.28 -10.74 0.54
N MET A 94 -6.67 -10.74 -0.65
CA MET A 94 -6.16 -9.52 -1.29
C MET A 94 -7.30 -8.58 -1.71
N PRO A 95 -7.32 -7.32 -1.24
CA PRO A 95 -8.35 -6.37 -1.64
C PRO A 95 -8.18 -5.99 -3.12
N ARG A 96 -9.31 -5.79 -3.81
CA ARG A 96 -9.33 -5.39 -5.21
C ARG A 96 -9.35 -3.86 -5.32
N LEU A 97 -8.19 -3.27 -5.60
CA LEU A 97 -8.00 -1.83 -5.75
C LEU A 97 -7.76 -1.47 -7.22
N GLY A 98 -8.02 -0.20 -7.58
CA GLY A 98 -7.73 0.29 -8.94
C GLY A 98 -6.22 0.40 -9.19
N PRO A 99 -5.71 0.07 -10.39
CA PRO A 99 -4.28 -0.06 -10.68
C PRO A 99 -3.48 1.27 -10.70
N ASP A 100 -4.15 2.41 -10.58
CA ASP A 100 -3.53 3.74 -10.47
C ASP A 100 -4.01 4.50 -9.22
N LEU A 101 -4.64 3.79 -8.28
CA LEU A 101 -5.16 4.40 -7.05
C LEU A 101 -4.03 5.02 -6.21
N VAL A 102 -2.91 4.31 -6.14
CA VAL A 102 -1.74 4.67 -5.34
C VAL A 102 -0.52 4.58 -6.24
N SER A 103 0.39 5.54 -6.12
CA SER A 103 1.67 5.53 -6.84
C SER A 103 2.84 5.31 -5.90
N TYR A 104 3.90 4.66 -6.40
CA TYR A 104 5.15 4.55 -5.65
C TYR A 104 5.85 5.91 -5.59
N ALA A 105 6.10 6.41 -4.39
CA ALA A 105 6.65 7.73 -4.13
C ALA A 105 7.66 7.66 -2.97
N PRO A 106 8.90 7.20 -3.25
CA PRO A 106 9.94 7.16 -2.24
C PRO A 106 10.34 8.56 -1.80
N LEU A 107 10.82 8.68 -0.57
CA LEU A 107 11.43 9.91 -0.08
C LEU A 107 12.81 9.58 0.49
N ASN A 108 13.87 10.12 -0.12
CA ASN A 108 15.26 9.97 0.36
C ASN A 108 15.60 8.50 0.71
N ASN A 109 15.42 7.60 -0.25
CA ASN A 109 15.60 6.14 -0.13
C ASN A 109 14.69 5.42 0.87
N SER A 110 13.76 6.11 1.52
CA SER A 110 12.73 5.47 2.34
C SER A 110 11.58 5.01 1.43
N PRO A 111 11.16 3.73 1.49
CA PRO A 111 10.00 3.25 0.76
C PRO A 111 8.75 4.04 1.12
N GLY A 112 8.03 4.50 0.12
CA GLY A 112 6.82 5.30 0.28
C GLY A 112 5.85 5.16 -0.87
N TRP A 113 4.59 5.42 -0.57
CA TRP A 113 3.47 5.36 -1.51
C TRP A 113 2.59 6.59 -1.33
N LEU A 114 1.97 7.05 -2.41
CA LEU A 114 1.23 8.29 -2.50
C LEU A 114 -0.19 8.03 -3.00
N PHE A 115 -1.18 8.48 -2.21
CA PHE A 115 -2.59 8.54 -2.58
C PHE A 115 -3.02 10.01 -2.63
N GLY A 116 -3.32 10.54 -3.82
CA GLY A 116 -3.60 11.96 -3.99
C GLY A 116 -2.42 12.80 -3.48
N THR A 117 -2.63 13.59 -2.43
CA THR A 117 -1.61 14.41 -1.76
C THR A 117 -1.03 13.76 -0.50
N ARG A 118 -1.39 12.52 -0.19
CA ARG A 118 -1.04 11.85 1.07
C ARG A 118 -0.03 10.75 0.84
N ARG A 119 1.20 11.00 1.25
CA ARG A 119 2.30 10.04 1.20
C ARG A 119 2.42 9.32 2.52
N TRP A 120 2.71 8.03 2.52
CA TRP A 120 3.16 7.35 3.73
C TRP A 120 4.47 6.63 3.51
N LEU A 121 5.30 6.63 4.55
CA LEU A 121 6.60 5.97 4.55
C LEU A 121 6.59 4.78 5.51
N LEU A 122 7.22 3.68 5.13
CA LEU A 122 7.31 2.50 5.99
C LEU A 122 8.34 2.71 7.10
N GLN A 123 8.07 2.24 8.32
CA GLN A 123 9.01 2.25 9.45
C GLN A 123 8.85 0.98 10.30
N SER A 124 9.95 0.25 10.51
CA SER A 124 9.99 -0.79 11.55
C SER A 124 10.33 -0.19 12.92
N PHE A 125 9.77 -0.76 13.98
CA PHE A 125 10.09 -0.36 15.36
C PHE A 125 10.14 -1.60 16.28
N GLU A 126 10.61 -1.42 17.52
CA GLU A 126 10.67 -2.50 18.50
C GLU A 126 9.29 -2.77 19.09
N PHE A 127 8.89 -4.03 19.23
CA PHE A 127 7.56 -4.42 19.70
C PHE A 127 7.23 -3.78 21.07
N GLY A 128 6.00 -3.25 21.20
CA GLY A 128 5.53 -2.58 22.41
C GLY A 128 6.09 -1.17 22.62
N THR A 129 6.96 -0.67 21.73
CA THR A 129 7.60 0.64 21.86
C THR A 129 6.99 1.73 20.97
N VAL A 130 5.83 1.47 20.34
CA VAL A 130 5.20 2.42 19.39
C VAL A 130 5.05 3.84 19.96
N LYS A 131 4.72 3.98 21.26
CA LYS A 131 4.54 5.28 21.92
C LYS A 131 5.84 6.05 22.14
N LYS A 132 6.99 5.40 21.95
CA LYS A 132 8.34 5.89 22.28
C LYS A 132 9.31 5.74 21.10
N ILE A 133 8.82 5.69 19.86
CA ILE A 133 9.69 5.63 18.69
C ILE A 133 10.63 6.86 18.70
N PRO A 134 11.96 6.66 18.75
CA PRO A 134 12.91 7.76 18.88
C PRO A 134 13.17 8.39 17.51
N TRP A 135 12.25 9.21 17.01
CA TRP A 135 12.36 9.83 15.68
C TRP A 135 13.67 10.61 15.48
N ALA A 136 14.17 11.27 16.53
CA ALA A 136 15.46 11.97 16.53
C ALA A 136 16.68 11.07 16.24
N ARG A 137 16.55 9.75 16.38
CA ARG A 137 17.60 8.75 16.08
C ARG A 137 17.35 8.03 14.75
N LYS A 138 16.25 8.33 14.06
CA LYS A 138 15.93 7.76 12.74
C LYS A 138 16.61 8.56 11.64
N SER A 139 16.44 8.15 10.38
CA SER A 139 17.02 8.86 9.24
C SER A 139 16.58 10.32 9.20
N GLU A 140 17.41 11.17 8.59
CA GLU A 140 17.11 12.60 8.43
C GLU A 140 15.74 12.83 7.79
N THR A 141 15.35 11.99 6.83
CA THR A 141 14.02 11.95 6.22
C THR A 141 12.90 11.82 7.25
N LYS A 142 13.01 10.85 8.17
CA LYS A 142 11.99 10.60 9.19
C LYS A 142 11.99 11.68 10.25
N GLN A 143 13.16 12.26 10.55
CA GLN A 143 13.27 13.43 11.42
C GLN A 143 12.54 14.63 10.79
N ARG A 144 12.74 14.91 9.50
CA ARG A 144 12.04 15.97 8.76
C ARG A 144 10.52 15.76 8.78
N VAL A 145 10.05 14.54 8.47
CA VAL A 145 8.61 14.21 8.53
C VAL A 145 8.06 14.42 9.94
N ALA A 146 8.78 13.97 10.98
CA ALA A 146 8.38 14.16 12.37
C ALA A 146 8.48 15.62 12.87
N SER A 147 9.21 16.48 12.17
CA SER A 147 9.35 17.91 12.50
C SER A 147 8.22 18.77 11.93
N HIS A 148 7.30 18.20 11.15
CA HIS A 148 6.19 18.96 10.61
C HIS A 148 5.33 19.49 11.76
N PRO A 149 4.91 20.77 11.71
CA PRO A 149 4.11 21.37 12.76
C PRO A 149 2.79 20.64 12.95
N ASP A 150 2.24 20.74 14.17
CA ASP A 150 0.91 20.22 14.47
C ASP A 150 -0.13 20.90 13.57
N PRO A 151 -0.89 20.16 12.75
CA PRO A 151 -1.93 20.74 11.92
C PRO A 151 -3.11 21.27 12.77
N GLU A 152 -3.24 20.83 14.01
CA GLU A 152 -4.22 21.31 14.97
C GLU A 152 -3.51 21.82 16.22
N PRO A 153 -2.85 22.99 16.17
CA PRO A 153 -2.25 23.55 17.36
C PRO A 153 -3.35 23.69 18.40
N ALA A 154 -3.21 22.98 19.52
CA ALA A 154 -4.01 23.26 20.69
C ALA A 154 -3.85 24.77 20.94
N TRP A 155 -4.94 25.51 20.83
CA TRP A 155 -5.01 26.94 21.13
C TRP A 155 -4.88 27.07 22.66
N ASP A 156 -3.70 26.74 23.20
CA ASP A 156 -3.47 26.89 24.61
C ASP A 156 -3.33 28.38 24.89
N LEU A 157 -4.44 29.03 25.25
CA LEU A 157 -4.49 30.44 25.65
C LEU A 157 -3.58 30.74 26.85
N PHE A 158 -3.03 29.72 27.52
CA PHE A 158 -2.00 29.88 28.55
C PHE A 158 -0.57 29.98 28.00
N ALA A 159 -0.29 29.54 26.76
CA ALA A 159 1.04 29.69 26.14
C ALA A 159 1.31 31.14 25.68
N ALA A 160 0.26 31.93 25.43
CA ALA A 160 0.39 33.34 25.04
C ALA A 160 0.85 34.27 26.18
N GLY A 161 0.91 33.79 27.43
CA GLY A 161 1.25 34.58 28.62
C GLY A 161 2.65 34.34 29.21
N VAL A 162 3.36 33.29 28.80
CA VAL A 162 4.72 32.99 29.30
C VAL A 162 5.74 33.42 28.25
N LEU A 163 5.78 34.73 28.02
CA LEU A 163 6.86 35.37 27.31
C LEU A 163 8.13 35.35 28.19
N ILE A 164 9.23 34.88 27.59
CA ILE A 164 10.60 35.37 27.82
C ILE A 164 11.22 34.98 29.16
N MET A 165 11.85 33.80 29.24
CA MET A 165 13.15 33.58 29.89
C MET A 165 13.57 32.12 29.64
N ASP A 166 14.80 31.91 29.17
CA ASP A 166 15.46 30.62 28.89
C ASP A 166 15.16 29.90 27.56
N ALA A 167 14.90 30.64 26.49
CA ALA A 167 15.10 30.13 25.13
C ALA A 167 16.61 30.00 24.84
N GLN A 168 17.20 28.85 25.19
CA GLN A 168 18.39 28.36 24.49
C GLN A 168 18.08 28.34 22.99
N PRO A 169 19.03 28.65 22.09
CA PRO A 169 18.75 28.74 20.67
C PRO A 169 18.35 27.35 20.18
N GLU A 170 17.04 27.12 20.07
CA GLU A 170 16.50 26.07 19.23
C GLU A 170 17.04 26.37 17.84
N ILE A 171 18.00 25.57 17.39
CA ILE A 171 18.52 25.65 16.02
C ILE A 171 17.28 25.58 15.14
N PRO A 172 16.89 26.68 14.46
CA PRO A 172 15.75 26.62 13.60
C PRO A 172 16.27 25.82 12.41
N LEU A 173 15.87 24.56 12.32
CA LEU A 173 16.12 23.76 11.13
C LEU A 173 15.16 24.28 10.05
N VAL A 174 15.38 25.53 9.62
CA VAL A 174 14.83 26.08 8.38
C VAL A 174 15.56 25.32 7.28
N ILE A 175 14.90 24.32 6.72
CA ILE A 175 15.40 23.60 5.55
C ILE A 175 14.26 23.50 4.53
N ASP A 176 14.54 24.14 3.40
CA ASP A 176 13.76 24.43 2.18
C ASP A 176 12.44 23.65 1.94
N PRO A 177 11.29 24.33 1.79
CA PRO A 177 9.99 23.73 1.41
C PRO A 177 9.85 23.49 -0.11
N ALA A 178 10.95 23.24 -0.83
CA ALA A 178 10.94 23.35 -2.30
C ALA A 178 10.41 22.12 -3.05
N GLU A 179 10.47 20.90 -2.52
CA GLU A 179 10.17 19.68 -3.33
C GLU A 179 8.81 19.00 -3.06
N ASP A 180 8.13 19.30 -1.95
CA ASP A 180 6.89 18.60 -1.54
C ASP A 180 5.75 19.57 -1.14
N GLN A 181 5.65 20.75 -1.78
CA GLN A 181 4.55 21.68 -1.47
C GLN A 181 3.20 21.01 -1.74
N GLY A 182 2.42 20.83 -0.66
CA GLY A 182 1.09 20.22 -0.72
C GLY A 182 1.06 18.69 -0.57
N ILE A 183 2.18 18.02 -0.24
CA ILE A 183 2.18 16.57 0.07
C ILE A 183 2.28 16.35 1.59
N ASP A 184 1.20 15.84 2.18
CA ASP A 184 1.18 15.40 3.57
C ASP A 184 1.84 14.04 3.73
N THR A 185 2.87 13.96 4.57
CA THR A 185 3.63 12.72 4.78
C THR A 185 3.34 12.09 6.15
N PHE A 186 2.88 10.84 6.12
CA PHE A 186 2.55 10.00 7.27
C PHE A 186 3.52 8.82 7.40
N VAL A 187 3.35 8.04 8.47
CA VAL A 187 4.14 6.82 8.70
C VAL A 187 3.24 5.62 8.92
N VAL A 188 3.54 4.54 8.17
CA VAL A 188 3.10 3.18 8.49
C VAL A 188 4.19 2.55 9.37
N ALA A 189 3.89 2.38 10.65
CA ALA A 189 4.78 1.75 11.61
C ALA A 189 4.39 0.28 11.82
N HIS A 190 5.35 -0.63 11.64
CA HIS A 190 5.14 -2.06 11.87
C HIS A 190 6.18 -2.65 12.83
N SER A 191 5.76 -3.65 13.59
CA SER A 191 6.63 -4.43 14.46
C SER A 191 6.16 -5.87 14.55
N ILE A 192 7.11 -6.76 14.85
CA ILE A 192 6.91 -8.20 14.98
C ILE A 192 7.59 -8.64 16.27
N HIS A 193 6.87 -9.44 17.05
CA HIS A 193 7.43 -10.18 18.18
C HIS A 193 7.67 -11.63 17.77
N GLU A 194 8.93 -12.00 17.68
CA GLU A 194 9.35 -13.28 17.12
C GLU A 194 8.92 -14.48 17.95
N GLU A 195 9.08 -14.41 19.28
CA GLU A 195 8.75 -15.53 20.17
C GLU A 195 7.23 -15.73 20.38
N LEU A 196 6.47 -14.63 20.46
CA LEU A 196 5.03 -14.65 20.66
C LEU A 196 4.24 -14.85 19.35
N GLY A 197 4.89 -14.63 18.21
CA GLY A 197 4.21 -14.60 16.93
C GLY A 197 3.25 -13.41 16.80
N GLU A 198 3.42 -12.36 17.61
CA GLU A 198 2.57 -11.17 17.61
C GLU A 198 3.10 -10.09 16.65
N ARG A 199 2.21 -9.19 16.24
CA ARG A 199 2.56 -8.06 15.39
C ARG A 199 1.78 -6.81 15.77
N GLU A 200 2.39 -5.67 15.49
CA GLU A 200 1.78 -4.36 15.66
C GLU A 200 1.79 -3.61 14.32
N LEU A 201 0.67 -2.95 14.01
CA LEU A 201 0.54 -2.12 12.81
C LEU A 201 -0.18 -0.82 13.14
N PHE A 202 0.52 0.29 12.92
CA PHE A 202 0.01 1.62 13.18
C PHE A 202 0.16 2.51 11.94
N PHE A 203 -0.79 3.42 11.78
CA PHE A 203 -0.73 4.49 10.80
C PHE A 203 -0.87 5.83 11.51
N GLY A 204 -0.03 6.82 11.22
CA GLY A 204 -0.14 8.11 11.90
C GLY A 204 0.79 9.20 11.45
N ARG A 205 0.63 10.36 12.08
CA ARG A 205 1.51 11.52 11.92
C ARG A 205 2.57 11.52 13.04
N PRO A 206 3.86 11.33 12.71
CA PRO A 206 4.93 11.28 13.71
C PRO A 206 5.18 12.68 14.28
N ASN A 207 5.74 12.74 15.49
CA ASN A 207 6.08 13.98 16.18
C ASN A 207 7.51 13.88 16.75
N LEU A 208 8.34 14.88 16.49
CA LEU A 208 9.73 14.95 16.95
C LEU A 208 9.88 15.47 18.39
N VAL A 209 8.81 16.00 19.00
CA VAL A 209 8.81 16.50 20.38
C VAL A 209 9.22 15.39 21.36
N ARG A 210 10.14 15.74 22.28
CA ARG A 210 10.88 14.79 23.15
C ARG A 210 10.03 13.87 24.05
N HIS A 211 8.72 14.07 24.12
CA HIS A 211 7.82 13.35 25.03
C HIS A 211 6.64 12.66 24.34
N THR A 212 6.40 12.94 23.06
CA THR A 212 5.29 12.38 22.28
C THR A 212 5.80 12.01 20.90
N SER A 213 5.88 10.71 20.60
CA SER A 213 6.33 10.22 19.30
C SER A 213 5.30 10.43 18.18
N TRP A 214 4.07 10.83 18.48
CA TRP A 214 3.00 10.97 17.51
C TRP A 214 2.15 12.19 17.84
N HIS A 215 1.67 12.91 16.82
CA HIS A 215 0.54 13.82 16.97
C HIS A 215 -0.74 12.99 17.15
N TRP A 216 -0.89 11.98 16.29
CA TRP A 216 -1.92 10.97 16.41
C TRP A 216 -1.47 9.66 15.76
N ARG A 217 -2.13 8.56 16.14
CA ARG A 217 -1.91 7.23 15.55
C ARG A 217 -3.19 6.42 15.59
N LEU A 218 -3.41 5.64 14.54
CA LEU A 218 -4.47 4.65 14.42
C LEU A 218 -3.86 3.25 14.52
N ASP A 219 -4.45 2.41 15.35
CA ASP A 219 -4.16 0.98 15.42
C ASP A 219 -5.00 0.23 14.38
N LEU A 220 -4.35 -0.25 13.32
CA LEU A 220 -4.99 -0.95 12.21
C LEU A 220 -5.26 -2.43 12.54
N MET A 221 -4.67 -2.96 13.61
CA MET A 221 -4.95 -4.32 14.09
C MET A 221 -6.16 -4.34 15.02
N ALA A 222 -6.27 -3.36 15.93
CA ALA A 222 -7.41 -3.21 16.82
C ALA A 222 -8.66 -2.66 16.11
N ASN A 223 -8.47 -1.83 15.09
CA ASN A 223 -9.55 -1.26 14.27
C ASN A 223 -9.31 -1.64 12.81
N PRO A 224 -9.56 -2.91 12.44
CA PRO A 224 -9.36 -3.34 11.06
C PRO A 224 -10.30 -2.52 10.15
N PRO A 225 -9.78 -1.98 9.03
CA PRO A 225 -10.65 -1.32 8.06
C PRO A 225 -11.69 -2.31 7.56
N ALA A 226 -12.92 -1.84 7.33
CA ALA A 226 -13.94 -2.66 6.68
C ALA A 226 -13.32 -3.27 5.40
N PRO A 227 -13.57 -4.56 5.10
CA PRO A 227 -13.11 -5.15 3.85
C PRO A 227 -13.66 -4.28 2.71
N GLY A 228 -12.77 -3.49 2.11
CA GLY A 228 -13.15 -2.44 1.18
C GLY A 228 -13.96 -3.07 0.06
N GLY A 229 -15.10 -2.45 -0.26
CA GLY A 229 -15.90 -2.78 -1.43
C GLY A 229 -15.04 -2.59 -2.66
N GLY A 230 -14.41 -3.66 -3.12
CA GLY A 230 -13.81 -3.71 -4.43
C GLY A 230 -14.86 -3.26 -5.44
N VAL A 231 -14.39 -2.64 -6.53
CA VAL A 231 -15.21 -2.30 -7.69
C VAL A 231 -16.25 -3.43 -7.89
N PRO A 232 -17.57 -3.13 -7.90
CA PRO A 232 -18.57 -4.14 -8.16
C PRO A 232 -18.09 -4.91 -9.37
N ILE A 233 -18.12 -6.24 -9.31
CA ILE A 233 -17.94 -7.06 -10.51
C ILE A 233 -18.94 -6.46 -11.51
N GLY A 234 -18.42 -5.65 -12.45
CA GLY A 234 -19.13 -5.34 -13.67
C GLY A 234 -19.40 -6.72 -14.20
N ARG A 235 -20.67 -7.14 -14.09
CA ARG A 235 -21.17 -8.49 -14.30
C ARG A 235 -20.21 -9.23 -15.22
N ASP A 236 -19.59 -10.28 -14.73
CA ASP A 236 -19.03 -11.30 -15.63
C ASP A 236 -20.07 -11.46 -16.73
N PRO A 237 -19.71 -11.35 -18.03
CA PRO A 237 -20.67 -11.68 -19.07
C PRO A 237 -21.19 -13.06 -18.69
N GLN A 238 -22.50 -13.12 -18.38
CA GLN A 238 -23.14 -14.37 -18.01
C GLN A 238 -22.69 -15.40 -19.04
N PRO A 239 -22.24 -16.59 -18.64
CA PRO A 239 -22.00 -17.64 -19.60
C PRO A 239 -23.27 -17.74 -20.44
N TYR A 240 -23.14 -17.50 -21.75
CA TYR A 240 -24.24 -17.54 -22.70
C TYR A 240 -24.95 -18.87 -22.50
N THR A 241 -26.12 -18.84 -21.86
CA THR A 241 -27.04 -19.96 -21.82
C THR A 241 -27.90 -19.83 -23.07
N PRO A 242 -27.71 -20.67 -24.10
CA PRO A 242 -28.51 -20.60 -25.30
C PRO A 242 -29.98 -20.78 -24.88
N ASN A 243 -30.81 -19.79 -25.18
CA ASN A 243 -32.25 -19.95 -25.02
C ASN A 243 -32.71 -21.02 -26.03
N PRO A 244 -33.37 -22.11 -25.60
CA PRO A 244 -33.81 -23.18 -26.50
C PRO A 244 -34.73 -22.72 -27.64
N ASN A 245 -35.29 -21.51 -27.53
CA ASN A 245 -36.17 -20.90 -28.51
C ASN A 245 -35.51 -19.77 -29.34
N GLU A 246 -34.22 -19.51 -29.15
CA GLU A 246 -33.49 -18.51 -29.94
C GLU A 246 -33.01 -19.16 -31.26
N VAL A 247 -33.77 -18.94 -32.32
CA VAL A 247 -33.34 -19.31 -33.69
C VAL A 247 -32.30 -18.29 -34.13
N VAL A 248 -31.03 -18.61 -33.85
CA VAL A 248 -29.89 -17.86 -34.39
C VAL A 248 -29.86 -18.11 -35.89
N SER A 249 -30.02 -17.05 -36.68
CA SER A 249 -29.87 -17.12 -38.13
C SER A 249 -28.39 -17.25 -38.47
N ASP A 250 -28.01 -18.36 -39.13
CA ASP A 250 -26.63 -18.62 -39.52
C ASP A 250 -26.06 -17.48 -40.37
N ALA A 251 -24.93 -16.92 -39.92
CA ALA A 251 -24.20 -15.93 -40.67
C ALA A 251 -23.65 -16.56 -41.97
N PRO A 252 -23.71 -15.87 -43.13
CA PRO A 252 -23.21 -16.41 -44.38
C PRO A 252 -21.68 -16.49 -44.37
N VAL A 253 -21.15 -17.69 -44.13
CA VAL A 253 -19.71 -17.97 -44.20
C VAL A 253 -19.28 -18.03 -45.67
N ARG A 254 -18.44 -17.07 -46.10
CA ARG A 254 -17.69 -17.18 -47.35
C ARG A 254 -16.44 -18.03 -47.12
N LEU A 255 -16.49 -19.28 -47.57
CA LEU A 255 -15.31 -20.16 -47.58
C LEU A 255 -14.26 -19.63 -48.55
N ARG A 256 -13.03 -19.44 -48.04
CA ARG A 256 -11.85 -19.09 -48.83
C ARG A 256 -11.45 -20.32 -49.66
N LYS A 257 -11.56 -20.25 -50.99
CA LYS A 257 -11.08 -21.32 -51.88
C LYS A 257 -9.58 -21.56 -51.66
N THR A 258 -9.21 -22.82 -51.46
CA THR A 258 -7.83 -23.27 -51.30
C THR A 258 -7.09 -23.27 -52.66
N PRO A 259 -5.76 -23.13 -52.69
CA PRO A 259 -4.98 -22.82 -53.89
C PRO A 259 -4.67 -24.03 -54.78
N ASN A 260 -5.55 -25.05 -54.85
CA ASN A 260 -5.28 -26.26 -55.64
C ASN A 260 -6.34 -26.57 -56.72
N GLU A 261 -7.13 -25.57 -57.10
CA GLU A 261 -8.09 -25.65 -58.21
C GLU A 261 -7.80 -24.59 -59.29
N ARG A 262 -6.51 -24.22 -59.45
CA ARG A 262 -6.04 -23.32 -60.52
C ARG A 262 -5.35 -24.05 -61.69
N ASN A 263 -5.17 -25.38 -61.60
CA ASN A 263 -4.48 -26.18 -62.62
C ASN A 263 -5.37 -27.29 -63.22
N ARG A 264 -6.58 -26.95 -63.70
CA ARG A 264 -7.36 -27.84 -64.57
C ARG A 264 -8.06 -27.18 -65.77
N ASN A 265 -7.81 -25.90 -66.04
CA ASN A 265 -8.42 -25.22 -67.19
C ASN A 265 -7.41 -24.58 -68.16
N GLU A 266 -6.18 -25.08 -68.24
CA GLU A 266 -5.27 -24.76 -69.36
C GLU A 266 -4.49 -26.01 -69.77
N THR A 267 -5.11 -26.92 -70.52
CA THR A 267 -4.45 -27.68 -71.61
C THR A 267 -5.44 -28.53 -72.41
N SER A 268 -5.26 -28.49 -73.74
CA SER A 268 -5.96 -29.22 -74.82
C SER A 268 -7.21 -28.48 -75.33
N GLY A 269 -7.23 -27.96 -76.56
CA GLY A 269 -6.73 -28.58 -77.80
C GLY A 269 -7.93 -29.08 -78.57
#